data_AF-A0A1A6FQM7-F1
#
_entry.id   AF-A0A1A6FQM7-F1
#
_cell.length_a   1.000
_cell.length_b   1.000
_cell.length_c   1.000
_cell.angle_alpha   90.00
_cell.angle_beta   90.00
_cell.angle_gamma   90.00
#
_symmetry.space_group_name_H-M   'P 1'
#
loop_
_entity.id
_entity.type
_entity.pdbx_description
1 polymer ?
#
loop_
_entity_poly.entity_id
_entity_poly.type
_entity_poly.pdbx_seq_one_letter_code
_entity_poly.pdbx_strand_id
1 'polypeptide(L)'
;MTRTLLAAVAACLVVVGGIAAALYAYNRPTELRVAVAQSAQDFRLMTAAAQTFAHQREEVRLKVVPVADAAAAAAALEHGSSDLAVVRSDALPPAARALVVLHRNAALLIAPGGTRLKRIADLRGKKVAVVQEVPGAQSNARLLETILDQYDIPRQSVTTTVVAPGGVEDALRARAVEAIFLVALPQFGVASEVVAKIAAAGNGKPPVFLPIAEAKAIAKRVPTLETTEVLRGALGGDPPRPAESLETPSVAVLLVGRPIIAASVAGELTRELLVHRAALAALAPLANYMEAPSTDKDSAVPAHQGTIDFIDGDEHGFFDKYSDFLYLGAMLTSLVGSAAAALASRLRISTQLRSERLIERLLEILPAARAAPNAAELDDYERELDQAIVDAMADVRLRKMAPSELHMVSLALDQARLAIQERRRALGETRGEVAEVTPLRSLREVRAGE
;
A
#
# COMPACT_ATOMS: atom_id res chain seq x y z
N MET A 1 4.90 -18.33 39.47
CA MET A 1 4.40 -18.93 38.22
C MET A 1 3.33 -18.09 37.55
N THR A 2 2.40 -17.48 38.27
CA THR A 2 1.35 -16.60 37.70
C THR A 2 1.92 -15.35 37.01
N ARG A 3 2.91 -14.67 37.61
CA ARG A 3 3.54 -13.46 37.03
C ARG A 3 4.23 -13.68 35.68
N THR A 4 4.93 -14.80 35.49
CA THR A 4 5.64 -15.11 34.24
C THR A 4 4.67 -15.52 33.13
N LEU A 5 3.58 -16.21 33.47
CA LEU A 5 2.54 -16.58 32.51
C LEU A 5 1.72 -15.36 32.07
N LEU A 6 1.39 -14.47 33.00
CA LEU A 6 0.77 -13.17 32.70
C LEU A 6 1.65 -12.29 31.81
N ALA A 7 2.96 -12.25 32.05
CA ALA A 7 3.91 -11.51 31.21
C ALA A 7 3.97 -12.07 29.77
N ALA A 8 3.94 -13.39 29.60
CA ALA A 8 3.92 -14.02 28.29
C ALA A 8 2.62 -13.74 27.52
N VAL A 9 1.47 -13.79 28.20
CA VAL A 9 0.17 -13.46 27.59
C VAL A 9 0.09 -11.98 27.21
N ALA A 10 0.58 -11.08 28.08
CA ALA A 10 0.65 -9.65 27.78
C ALA A 10 1.54 -9.36 26.56
N ALA A 11 2.71 -10.01 26.46
CA ALA A 11 3.58 -9.87 25.29
C ALA A 11 2.90 -10.35 24.00
N CYS A 12 2.17 -11.47 24.05
CA CYS A 12 1.43 -11.99 22.89
C CYS A 12 0.31 -11.03 22.45
N LEU A 13 -0.45 -10.48 23.39
CA LEU A 13 -1.49 -9.49 23.10
C LEU A 13 -0.94 -8.20 22.49
N VAL A 14 0.24 -7.73 22.94
CA VAL A 14 0.91 -6.57 22.36
C VAL A 14 1.34 -6.85 20.92
N VAL A 15 1.87 -8.04 20.63
CA VAL A 15 2.25 -8.43 19.26
C VAL A 15 1.02 -8.52 18.35
N VAL A 16 -0.05 -9.19 18.79
CA VAL A 16 -1.30 -9.30 18.01
C VAL A 16 -1.94 -7.92 17.81
N GLY A 17 -1.97 -7.08 18.84
CA GLY A 17 -2.45 -5.70 18.75
C GLY A 17 -1.61 -4.85 17.80
N GLY A 18 -0.28 -5.02 17.82
CA GLY A 18 0.64 -4.37 16.89
C GLY A 18 0.42 -4.79 15.44
N ILE A 19 0.24 -6.09 15.18
CA ILE A 19 -0.08 -6.62 13.85
C ILE A 19 -1.43 -6.09 13.37
N ALA A 20 -2.45 -6.11 14.23
CA ALA A 20 -3.77 -5.58 13.89
C ALA A 20 -3.73 -4.07 13.59
N ALA A 21 -2.97 -3.29 14.37
CA ALA A 21 -2.78 -1.86 14.12
C ALA A 21 -2.00 -1.59 12.83
N ALA A 22 -0.97 -2.40 12.54
CA ALA A 22 -0.20 -2.30 11.29
C ALA A 22 -1.05 -2.67 10.07
N LEU A 23 -1.83 -3.75 10.14
CA LEU A 23 -2.78 -4.13 9.09
C LEU A 23 -3.86 -3.06 8.89
N TYR A 24 -4.38 -2.50 9.98
CA TYR A 24 -5.35 -1.42 9.90
C TYR A 24 -4.75 -0.17 9.26
N ALA A 25 -3.51 0.19 9.61
CA ALA A 25 -2.80 1.32 9.00
C ALA A 25 -2.47 1.08 7.52
N TYR A 26 -2.10 -0.16 7.16
CA TYR A 26 -1.82 -0.57 5.79
C TYR A 26 -3.07 -0.57 4.91
N ASN A 27 -4.21 -1.02 5.45
CA ASN A 27 -5.49 -1.07 4.73
C ASN A 27 -6.23 0.28 4.69
N ARG A 28 -5.61 1.39 5.13
CA ARG A 28 -6.23 2.71 5.00
C ARG A 28 -6.16 3.16 3.54
N PRO A 29 -7.29 3.57 2.95
CA PRO A 29 -7.27 4.08 1.58
C PRO A 29 -6.42 5.34 1.51
N THR A 30 -5.61 5.45 0.45
CA THR A 30 -4.80 6.64 0.20
C THR A 30 -5.69 7.69 -0.47
N GLU A 31 -5.96 8.79 0.23
CA GLU A 31 -6.72 9.92 -0.32
C GLU A 31 -5.79 10.89 -1.06
N LEU A 32 -6.07 11.11 -2.35
CA LEU A 32 -5.35 12.06 -3.20
C LEU A 32 -6.23 13.25 -3.56
N ARG A 33 -5.69 14.46 -3.38
CA ARG A 33 -6.41 15.70 -3.73
C ARG A 33 -6.17 16.04 -5.20
N VAL A 34 -7.23 16.17 -5.98
CA VAL A 34 -7.16 16.49 -7.42
C VAL A 34 -7.63 17.91 -7.66
N ALA A 35 -6.73 18.80 -8.07
CA ALA A 35 -7.11 20.14 -8.52
C ALA A 35 -7.70 20.09 -9.93
N VAL A 36 -8.93 20.55 -10.10
CA VAL A 36 -9.64 20.53 -11.38
C VAL A 36 -10.26 21.88 -11.63
N ALA A 37 -10.00 22.45 -12.81
CA ALA A 37 -10.67 23.67 -13.24
C ALA A 37 -12.19 23.47 -13.22
N GLN A 38 -12.95 24.53 -12.94
CA GLN A 38 -14.41 24.47 -12.98
C GLN A 38 -14.99 24.38 -14.42
N SER A 39 -14.25 23.75 -15.35
CA SER A 39 -14.79 23.33 -16.64
C SER A 39 -15.89 22.28 -16.40
N ALA A 40 -16.96 22.35 -17.18
CA ALA A 40 -18.12 21.49 -16.94
C ALA A 40 -17.80 20.00 -17.15
N GLN A 41 -16.85 19.67 -18.03
CA GLN A 41 -16.58 18.30 -18.45
C GLN A 41 -15.52 17.61 -17.59
N ASP A 42 -14.34 18.22 -17.41
CA ASP A 42 -13.25 17.63 -16.64
C ASP A 42 -13.64 17.48 -15.16
N PHE A 43 -14.32 18.49 -14.61
CA PHE A 43 -14.83 18.44 -13.25
C PHE A 43 -15.84 17.30 -13.06
N ARG A 44 -16.74 17.09 -14.02
CA ARG A 44 -17.69 15.96 -13.99
C ARG A 44 -16.97 14.61 -14.07
N LEU A 45 -15.97 14.47 -14.94
CA LEU A 45 -15.19 13.25 -15.08
C LEU A 45 -14.47 12.89 -13.77
N MET A 46 -13.77 13.85 -13.16
CA MET A 46 -13.06 13.60 -11.90
C MET A 46 -14.00 13.38 -10.72
N THR A 47 -15.18 14.01 -10.73
CA THR A 47 -16.23 13.76 -9.71
C THR A 47 -16.81 12.35 -9.87
N ALA A 48 -17.07 11.91 -11.11
CA ALA A 48 -17.49 10.55 -11.40
C ALA A 48 -16.43 9.52 -10.95
N ALA A 49 -15.14 9.80 -11.22
CA ALA A 49 -14.04 8.96 -10.74
C ALA A 49 -14.02 8.85 -9.21
N ALA A 50 -14.13 9.98 -8.50
CA ALA A 50 -14.20 9.98 -7.05
C ALA A 50 -15.38 9.17 -6.49
N GLN A 51 -16.56 9.28 -7.11
CA GLN A 51 -17.75 8.53 -6.72
C GLN A 51 -17.61 7.02 -6.98
N THR A 52 -17.14 6.66 -8.17
CA THR A 52 -16.92 5.26 -8.55
C THR A 52 -15.91 4.59 -7.62
N PHE A 53 -14.78 5.24 -7.33
CA PHE A 53 -13.76 4.67 -6.44
C PHE A 53 -14.30 4.50 -5.03
N ALA A 54 -15.03 5.49 -4.51
CA ALA A 54 -15.68 5.40 -3.21
C ALA A 54 -16.69 4.24 -3.14
N HIS A 55 -17.46 4.01 -4.21
CA HIS A 55 -18.43 2.93 -4.28
C HIS A 55 -17.76 1.55 -4.36
N GLN A 56 -16.73 1.39 -5.19
CA GLN A 56 -16.04 0.12 -5.39
C GLN A 56 -15.06 -0.24 -4.26
N ARG A 57 -14.87 0.69 -3.32
CA ARG A 57 -13.99 0.55 -2.17
C ARG A 57 -12.51 0.37 -2.54
N GLU A 58 -12.07 0.98 -3.64
CA GLU A 58 -10.68 0.94 -4.11
C GLU A 58 -9.65 1.38 -3.06
N GLU A 59 -8.39 1.00 -3.24
CA GLU A 59 -7.33 1.42 -2.31
C GLU A 59 -7.00 2.91 -2.45
N VAL A 60 -7.18 3.48 -3.65
CA VAL A 60 -6.98 4.91 -3.91
C VAL A 60 -8.34 5.64 -3.91
N ARG A 61 -8.38 6.78 -3.21
CA ARG A 61 -9.55 7.67 -3.16
C ARG A 61 -9.20 9.03 -3.72
N LEU A 62 -10.14 9.62 -4.45
CA LEU A 62 -9.97 10.95 -5.02
C LEU A 62 -10.82 11.97 -4.27
N LYS A 63 -10.21 13.10 -3.94
CA LYS A 63 -10.89 14.29 -3.42
C LYS A 63 -10.75 15.43 -4.42
N VAL A 64 -11.83 15.71 -5.16
CA VAL A 64 -11.87 16.77 -6.17
C VAL A 64 -11.85 18.14 -5.48
N VAL A 65 -10.91 18.99 -5.88
CA VAL A 65 -10.74 20.37 -5.42
C VAL A 65 -11.00 21.31 -6.61
N PRO A 66 -12.15 22.01 -6.64
CA PRO A 66 -12.43 22.95 -7.72
C PRO A 66 -11.48 24.15 -7.65
N VAL A 67 -10.92 24.53 -8.79
CA VAL A 67 -10.08 25.73 -8.95
C VAL A 67 -10.59 26.61 -10.09
N ALA A 68 -10.16 27.87 -10.12
CA ALA A 68 -10.66 28.86 -11.07
C ALA A 68 -10.42 28.45 -12.54
N ASP A 69 -9.20 28.03 -12.87
CA ASP A 69 -8.79 27.66 -14.23
C ASP A 69 -7.67 26.60 -14.22
N ALA A 70 -7.23 26.19 -15.42
CA ALA A 70 -6.17 25.20 -15.57
C ALA A 70 -4.81 25.69 -15.04
N ALA A 71 -4.54 27.00 -15.07
CA ALA A 71 -3.31 27.58 -14.54
C ALA A 71 -3.29 27.51 -13.00
N ALA A 72 -4.42 27.75 -12.35
CA ALA A 72 -4.60 27.55 -10.92
C ALA A 72 -4.45 26.07 -10.52
N ALA A 73 -4.89 25.14 -11.37
CA ALA A 73 -4.70 23.70 -11.14
C ALA A 73 -3.21 23.30 -11.21
N ALA A 74 -2.50 23.80 -12.23
CA ALA A 74 -1.06 23.65 -12.37
C ALA A 74 -0.29 24.22 -11.16
N ALA A 75 -0.65 25.44 -10.73
CA ALA A 75 -0.04 26.08 -9.56
C ALA A 75 -0.34 25.34 -8.24
N ALA A 76 -1.55 24.78 -8.09
CA ALA A 76 -1.91 23.99 -6.91
C ALA A 76 -1.05 22.71 -6.79
N LEU A 77 -0.74 22.07 -7.92
CA LEU A 77 0.18 20.93 -7.98
C LEU A 77 1.60 21.34 -7.63
N GLU A 78 2.09 22.43 -8.22
CA GLU A 78 3.46 22.92 -8.04
C GLU A 78 3.74 23.34 -6.58
N HIS A 79 2.79 24.05 -5.96
CA HIS A 79 2.89 24.44 -4.55
C HIS A 79 2.55 23.30 -3.56
N GLY A 80 2.21 22.10 -4.04
CA GLY A 80 1.83 20.97 -3.20
C GLY A 80 0.53 21.16 -2.42
N SER A 81 -0.31 22.10 -2.85
CA SER A 81 -1.67 22.29 -2.31
C SER A 81 -2.64 21.21 -2.80
N SER A 82 -2.30 20.51 -3.88
CA SER A 82 -2.94 19.28 -4.35
C SER A 82 -1.88 18.22 -4.68
N ASP A 83 -2.27 16.95 -4.65
CA ASP A 83 -1.41 15.83 -5.02
C ASP A 83 -1.42 15.60 -6.53
N LEU A 84 -2.61 15.79 -7.11
CA LEU A 84 -2.91 15.62 -8.52
C LEU A 84 -3.51 16.91 -9.08
N ALA A 85 -3.42 17.07 -10.40
CA ALA A 85 -4.10 18.13 -11.12
C ALA A 85 -4.50 17.69 -12.52
N VAL A 86 -5.60 18.25 -13.02
CA VAL A 86 -5.94 18.18 -14.45
C VAL A 86 -5.34 19.39 -15.15
N VAL A 87 -4.40 19.14 -16.05
CA VAL A 87 -3.63 20.19 -16.73
C VAL A 87 -3.56 19.93 -18.23
N ARG A 88 -3.26 20.96 -18.99
CA ARG A 88 -2.98 20.83 -20.43
C ARG A 88 -1.48 20.58 -20.65
N SER A 89 -1.15 19.84 -21.70
CA SER A 89 0.23 19.56 -22.08
C SER A 89 1.04 20.83 -22.37
N ASP A 90 0.43 21.87 -22.93
CA ASP A 90 1.06 23.17 -23.25
C ASP A 90 1.22 24.12 -22.05
N ALA A 91 0.78 23.72 -20.86
CA ALA A 91 0.87 24.49 -19.62
C ALA A 91 1.28 23.61 -18.42
N LEU A 92 2.10 22.59 -18.67
CA LEU A 92 2.52 21.62 -17.67
C LEU A 92 3.54 22.22 -16.68
N PRO A 93 3.37 22.03 -15.36
CA PRO A 93 4.45 22.30 -14.40
C PRO A 93 5.69 21.43 -14.67
N PRO A 94 6.92 21.91 -14.46
CA PRO A 94 8.14 21.17 -14.77
C PRO A 94 8.27 19.81 -14.04
N ALA A 95 7.74 19.72 -12.82
CA ALA A 95 7.78 18.50 -12.02
C ALA A 95 6.61 17.55 -12.26
N ALA A 96 5.60 17.94 -13.05
CA ALA A 96 4.40 17.14 -13.27
C ALA A 96 4.71 15.86 -14.03
N ARG A 97 4.11 14.76 -13.59
CA ARG A 97 4.23 13.43 -14.23
C ARG A 97 2.86 12.95 -14.67
N ALA A 98 2.73 12.51 -15.91
CA ALA A 98 1.46 12.03 -16.45
C ALA A 98 1.06 10.68 -15.84
N LEU A 99 -0.21 10.56 -15.48
CA LEU A 99 -0.82 9.32 -15.00
C LEU A 99 -1.79 8.76 -16.03
N VAL A 100 -2.61 9.62 -16.63
CA VAL A 100 -3.63 9.28 -17.65
C VAL A 100 -3.80 10.47 -18.61
N VAL A 101 -3.92 10.18 -19.90
CA VAL A 101 -4.40 11.15 -20.89
C VAL A 101 -5.91 11.13 -20.82
N LEU A 102 -6.56 12.24 -20.44
CA LEU A 102 -8.01 12.27 -20.29
C LEU A 102 -8.73 12.42 -21.64
N HIS A 103 -8.22 13.31 -22.49
CA HIS A 103 -8.68 13.54 -23.85
C HIS A 103 -7.70 14.45 -24.61
N ARG A 104 -7.88 14.53 -25.93
CA ARG A 104 -7.05 15.31 -26.84
C ARG A 104 -7.91 16.34 -27.57
N ASN A 105 -7.68 17.62 -27.29
CA ASN A 105 -8.43 18.71 -27.90
C ASN A 105 -7.77 19.16 -29.19
N ALA A 106 -8.49 19.10 -30.30
CA ALA A 106 -8.04 19.58 -31.60
C ALA A 106 -8.18 21.10 -31.69
N ALA A 107 -7.16 21.78 -32.23
CA ALA A 107 -7.25 23.18 -32.60
C ALA A 107 -8.00 23.32 -33.93
N LEU A 108 -9.10 24.04 -33.93
CA LEU A 108 -9.96 24.24 -35.10
C LEU A 108 -10.07 25.73 -35.39
N LEU A 109 -9.81 26.10 -36.63
CA LEU A 109 -10.02 27.46 -37.11
C LEU A 109 -11.11 27.45 -38.18
N ILE A 110 -12.21 28.11 -37.90
CA ILE A 110 -13.47 27.95 -38.64
C ILE A 110 -14.05 29.33 -38.95
N ALA A 111 -14.44 29.55 -40.19
CA ALA A 111 -15.10 30.76 -40.62
C ALA A 111 -16.53 30.46 -41.09
N PRO A 112 -17.47 31.41 -40.96
CA PRO A 112 -18.85 31.23 -41.42
C PRO A 112 -18.89 31.06 -42.94
N GLY A 113 -19.92 30.37 -43.42
CA GLY A 113 -20.11 30.13 -44.85
C GLY A 113 -20.22 31.42 -45.66
N GLY A 114 -19.68 31.41 -46.88
CA GLY A 114 -19.66 32.59 -47.77
C GLY A 114 -18.49 33.56 -47.55
N THR A 115 -17.60 33.26 -46.62
CA THR A 115 -16.32 33.95 -46.45
C THR A 115 -15.34 33.69 -47.61
N ARG A 116 -14.34 34.56 -47.75
CA ARG A 116 -13.19 34.36 -48.65
C ARG A 116 -12.00 33.70 -47.96
N LEU A 117 -12.07 33.49 -46.64
CA LEU A 117 -11.02 32.85 -45.84
C LEU A 117 -10.92 31.37 -46.22
N LYS A 118 -9.72 30.92 -46.63
CA LYS A 118 -9.46 29.51 -46.97
C LYS A 118 -8.19 28.97 -46.31
N ARG A 119 -7.23 29.84 -45.99
CA ARG A 119 -5.93 29.49 -45.41
C ARG A 119 -5.62 30.38 -44.22
N ILE A 120 -4.74 29.92 -43.34
CA ILE A 120 -4.31 30.67 -42.15
C ILE A 120 -3.74 32.05 -42.53
N ALA A 121 -3.02 32.14 -43.65
CA ALA A 121 -2.49 33.41 -44.19
C ALA A 121 -3.56 34.48 -44.46
N ASP A 122 -4.81 34.08 -44.69
CA ASP A 122 -5.93 35.00 -44.99
C ASP A 122 -6.44 35.71 -43.72
N LEU A 123 -5.97 35.31 -42.53
CA LEU A 123 -6.31 35.95 -41.25
C LEU A 123 -5.61 37.30 -41.03
N ARG A 124 -4.63 37.66 -41.86
CA ARG A 124 -3.95 38.96 -41.79
C ARG A 124 -4.98 40.10 -41.94
N GLY A 125 -5.03 40.99 -40.96
CA GLY A 125 -5.99 42.10 -40.89
C GLY A 125 -7.40 41.70 -40.47
N LYS A 126 -7.61 40.47 -39.99
CA LYS A 126 -8.93 39.91 -39.64
C LYS A 126 -9.15 39.87 -38.14
N LYS A 127 -10.43 39.82 -37.78
CA LYS A 127 -10.88 39.65 -36.39
C LYS A 127 -11.18 38.18 -36.12
N VAL A 128 -10.50 37.57 -35.15
CA VAL A 128 -10.65 36.17 -34.79
C VAL A 128 -11.19 36.07 -33.37
N ALA A 129 -12.30 35.36 -33.18
CA ALA A 129 -12.79 35.05 -31.84
C ALA A 129 -12.10 33.80 -31.31
N VAL A 130 -11.57 33.87 -30.09
CA VAL A 130 -11.02 32.71 -29.37
C VAL A 130 -12.10 32.21 -28.41
N VAL A 131 -12.57 30.98 -28.62
CA VAL A 131 -13.59 30.36 -27.76
C VAL A 131 -12.97 29.93 -26.45
N GLN A 132 -13.58 30.32 -25.33
CA GLN A 132 -13.16 29.91 -24.00
C GLN A 132 -14.35 29.59 -23.10
N GLU A 133 -14.32 28.44 -22.44
CA GLU A 133 -15.34 28.07 -21.45
C GLU A 133 -15.14 28.81 -20.12
N VAL A 134 -13.89 28.95 -19.67
CA VAL A 134 -13.54 29.59 -18.40
C VAL A 134 -13.11 31.04 -18.67
N PRO A 135 -13.82 32.04 -18.10
CA PRO A 135 -13.45 33.45 -18.26
C PRO A 135 -12.03 33.74 -17.73
N GLY A 136 -11.24 34.49 -18.50
CA GLY A 136 -9.89 34.90 -18.10
C GLY A 136 -8.78 33.90 -18.43
N ALA A 137 -9.12 32.69 -18.91
CA ALA A 137 -8.12 31.76 -19.41
C ALA A 137 -7.37 32.35 -20.62
N GLN A 138 -6.09 32.01 -20.77
CA GLN A 138 -5.28 32.50 -21.89
C GLN A 138 -4.74 31.39 -22.79
N SER A 139 -4.94 30.12 -22.41
CA SER A 139 -4.30 28.98 -23.06
C SER A 139 -4.69 28.85 -24.55
N ASN A 140 -5.96 29.10 -24.90
CA ASN A 140 -6.38 29.06 -26.31
C ASN A 140 -5.83 30.24 -27.12
N ALA A 141 -5.70 31.42 -26.52
CA ALA A 141 -5.11 32.58 -27.20
C ALA A 141 -3.61 32.34 -27.48
N ARG A 142 -2.87 31.81 -26.50
CA ARG A 142 -1.45 31.44 -26.67
C ARG A 142 -1.26 30.37 -27.74
N LEU A 143 -2.14 29.37 -27.81
CA LEU A 143 -2.06 28.36 -28.88
C LEU A 143 -2.28 28.98 -30.27
N LEU A 144 -3.26 29.89 -30.40
CA LEU A 144 -3.47 30.63 -31.65
C LEU A 144 -2.22 31.43 -32.02
N GLU A 145 -1.60 32.13 -31.07
CA GLU A 145 -0.36 32.87 -31.30
C GLU A 145 0.78 31.97 -31.80
N THR A 146 0.98 30.79 -31.18
CA THR A 146 1.95 29.79 -31.64
C THR A 146 1.69 29.35 -33.09
N ILE A 147 0.42 29.15 -33.45
CA ILE A 147 0.03 28.82 -34.82
C ILE A 147 0.36 29.99 -35.75
N LEU A 148 -0.03 31.23 -35.42
CA LEU A 148 0.24 32.41 -36.25
C LEU A 148 1.74 32.66 -36.45
N ASP A 149 2.55 32.45 -35.42
CA ASP A 149 4.01 32.57 -35.48
C ASP A 149 4.62 31.54 -36.45
N GLN A 150 4.05 30.33 -36.56
CA GLN A 150 4.51 29.32 -37.53
C GLN A 150 4.31 29.76 -38.99
N TYR A 151 3.30 30.61 -39.25
CA TYR A 151 2.98 31.12 -40.59
C TYR A 151 3.57 32.52 -40.88
N ASP A 152 4.46 33.01 -40.00
CA ASP A 152 4.99 34.38 -40.06
C ASP A 152 3.86 35.43 -40.18
N ILE A 153 2.79 35.25 -39.41
CA ILE A 153 1.70 36.21 -39.29
C ILE A 153 1.94 37.05 -38.03
N PRO A 154 2.22 38.36 -38.16
CA PRO A 154 2.41 39.20 -36.99
C PRO A 154 1.16 39.19 -36.10
N ARG A 155 1.31 38.90 -34.80
CA ARG A 155 0.19 38.83 -33.85
C ARG A 155 -0.70 40.07 -33.87
N GLN A 156 -0.09 41.25 -34.04
CA GLN A 156 -0.78 42.55 -34.12
C GLN A 156 -1.64 42.71 -35.39
N SER A 157 -1.38 41.91 -36.43
CA SER A 157 -2.18 41.92 -37.66
C SER A 157 -3.52 41.18 -37.50
N VAL A 158 -3.69 40.38 -36.45
CA VAL A 158 -4.92 39.64 -36.15
C VAL A 158 -5.53 40.19 -34.88
N THR A 159 -6.74 40.74 -34.96
CA THR A 159 -7.44 41.23 -33.76
C THR A 159 -8.15 40.05 -33.10
N THR A 160 -7.70 39.64 -31.91
CA THR A 160 -8.30 38.54 -31.16
C THR A 160 -9.31 39.03 -30.13
N THR A 161 -10.50 38.41 -30.09
CA THR A 161 -11.53 38.68 -29.07
C THR A 161 -11.90 37.40 -28.36
N VAL A 162 -11.97 37.39 -27.03
CA VAL A 162 -12.41 36.21 -26.27
C VAL A 162 -13.93 36.15 -26.27
N VAL A 163 -14.50 34.98 -26.59
CA VAL A 163 -15.95 34.77 -26.67
C VAL A 163 -16.31 33.46 -25.96
N ALA A 164 -17.38 33.48 -25.16
CA ALA A 164 -17.93 32.26 -24.57
C ALA A 164 -18.66 31.41 -25.63
N PRO A 165 -18.75 30.08 -25.48
CA PRO A 165 -19.44 29.20 -26.44
C PRO A 165 -20.88 29.64 -26.79
N GLY A 166 -21.56 30.30 -25.84
CA GLY A 166 -22.88 30.89 -26.03
C GLY A 166 -22.93 32.03 -27.06
N GLY A 167 -21.95 32.93 -27.05
CA GLY A 167 -21.96 34.19 -27.80
C GLY A 167 -21.32 34.13 -29.20
N VAL A 168 -20.93 32.94 -29.67
CA VAL A 168 -20.25 32.77 -30.96
C VAL A 168 -21.13 33.21 -32.13
N GLU A 169 -22.41 32.84 -32.12
CA GLU A 169 -23.35 33.21 -33.18
C GLU A 169 -23.59 34.71 -33.25
N ASP A 170 -23.80 35.36 -32.11
CA ASP A 170 -24.02 36.81 -32.02
C ASP A 170 -22.79 37.60 -32.49
N ALA A 171 -21.59 37.17 -32.09
CA ALA A 171 -20.35 37.80 -32.52
C ALA A 171 -20.16 37.74 -34.05
N LEU A 172 -20.55 36.62 -34.68
CA LEU A 172 -20.49 36.45 -36.13
C LEU A 172 -21.59 37.26 -36.84
N ARG A 173 -22.83 37.24 -36.33
CA ARG A 173 -23.95 38.00 -36.91
C ARG A 173 -23.74 39.51 -36.83
N ALA A 174 -23.17 39.99 -35.72
CA ALA A 174 -22.79 41.39 -35.55
C ALA A 174 -21.57 41.80 -36.41
N ARG A 175 -20.95 40.86 -37.15
CA ARG A 175 -19.68 41.03 -37.87
C ARG A 175 -18.57 41.58 -36.97
N ALA A 176 -18.62 41.27 -35.67
CA ALA A 176 -17.59 41.63 -34.71
C ALA A 176 -16.33 40.79 -34.93
N VAL A 177 -16.50 39.58 -35.46
CA VAL A 177 -15.44 38.62 -35.80
C VAL A 177 -15.71 37.96 -37.15
N GLU A 178 -14.64 37.53 -37.83
CA GLU A 178 -14.68 36.91 -39.17
C GLU A 178 -14.29 35.43 -39.15
N ALA A 179 -13.60 34.97 -38.11
CA ALA A 179 -13.27 33.55 -37.89
C ALA A 179 -13.31 33.22 -36.40
N ILE A 180 -13.48 31.94 -36.09
CA ILE A 180 -13.53 31.39 -34.74
C ILE A 180 -12.38 30.40 -34.58
N PHE A 181 -11.62 30.54 -33.51
CA PHE A 181 -10.64 29.58 -33.04
C PHE A 181 -11.20 28.83 -31.84
N LEU A 182 -11.34 27.51 -31.99
CA LEU A 182 -11.89 26.59 -31.00
C LEU A 182 -10.86 25.51 -30.70
N VAL A 183 -10.66 25.18 -29.42
CA VAL A 183 -9.82 24.06 -28.98
C VAL A 183 -10.72 23.11 -28.22
N ALA A 184 -11.10 22.00 -28.84
CA ALA A 184 -12.07 21.07 -28.28
C ALA A 184 -11.91 19.67 -28.86
N LEU A 185 -12.44 18.68 -28.16
CA LEU A 185 -12.52 17.30 -28.63
C LEU A 185 -13.60 17.20 -29.73
N PRO A 186 -13.24 16.89 -31.00
CA PRO A 186 -14.19 16.95 -32.11
C PRO A 186 -15.39 16.01 -31.96
N GLN A 187 -15.19 14.88 -31.29
CA GLN A 187 -16.23 13.86 -31.12
C GLN A 187 -17.20 14.18 -29.97
N PHE A 188 -17.01 15.28 -29.24
CA PHE A 188 -17.81 15.66 -28.08
C PHE A 188 -18.79 16.80 -28.39
N GLY A 189 -19.97 16.77 -27.76
CA GLY A 189 -21.11 17.62 -28.12
C GLY A 189 -20.85 19.13 -28.11
N VAL A 190 -20.01 19.64 -27.22
CA VAL A 190 -19.72 21.09 -27.15
C VAL A 190 -19.06 21.60 -28.44
N ALA A 191 -18.19 20.79 -29.07
CA ALA A 191 -17.54 21.18 -30.31
C ALA A 191 -18.55 21.28 -31.46
N SER A 192 -19.45 20.30 -31.59
CA SER A 192 -20.48 20.29 -32.64
C SER A 192 -21.51 21.40 -32.43
N GLU A 193 -21.89 21.73 -31.19
CA GLU A 193 -22.77 22.87 -30.87
C GLU A 193 -22.18 24.21 -31.32
N VAL A 194 -20.89 24.46 -31.02
CA VAL A 194 -20.20 25.68 -31.45
C VAL A 194 -20.13 25.75 -32.98
N VAL A 195 -19.79 24.64 -33.64
CA VAL A 195 -19.75 24.57 -35.12
C VAL A 195 -21.13 24.78 -35.75
N ALA A 196 -22.19 24.27 -35.12
CA ALA A 196 -23.56 24.50 -35.55
C ALA A 196 -23.95 25.98 -35.49
N LYS A 197 -23.54 26.69 -34.43
CA LYS A 197 -23.70 28.16 -34.31
C LYS A 197 -22.95 28.92 -35.40
N ILE A 198 -21.73 28.50 -35.72
CA ILE A 198 -20.95 29.09 -36.83
C ILE A 198 -21.65 28.87 -38.17
N ALA A 199 -22.19 27.68 -38.40
CA ALA A 199 -22.95 27.36 -39.61
C ALA A 199 -24.25 28.18 -39.70
N ALA A 200 -24.96 28.39 -38.59
CA ALA A 200 -26.16 29.21 -38.53
C ALA A 200 -25.90 30.68 -38.88
N ALA A 201 -24.71 31.20 -38.56
CA ALA A 201 -24.28 32.54 -38.98
C ALA A 201 -23.92 32.64 -40.48
N GLY A 202 -23.71 31.51 -41.17
CA GLY A 202 -23.30 31.43 -42.58
C GLY A 202 -24.43 31.55 -43.62
N ASN A 203 -25.66 31.92 -43.21
CA ASN A 203 -26.82 32.09 -44.10
C ASN A 203 -27.07 30.90 -45.05
N GLY A 204 -27.01 29.67 -44.51
CA GLY A 204 -27.26 28.43 -45.27
C GLY A 204 -26.06 27.90 -46.06
N LYS A 205 -24.91 28.59 -46.06
CA LYS A 205 -23.65 28.07 -46.61
C LYS A 205 -22.90 27.26 -45.55
N PRO A 206 -22.24 26.15 -45.92
CA PRO A 206 -21.46 25.36 -44.97
C PRO A 206 -20.28 26.19 -44.41
N PRO A 207 -19.92 25.97 -43.14
CA PRO A 207 -18.75 26.63 -42.54
C PRO A 207 -17.47 26.20 -43.26
N VAL A 208 -16.50 27.11 -43.30
CA VAL A 208 -15.19 26.86 -43.93
C VAL A 208 -14.17 26.57 -42.84
N PHE A 209 -13.59 25.38 -42.88
CA PHE A 209 -12.47 25.00 -42.00
C PHE A 209 -11.16 25.45 -42.65
N LEU A 210 -10.36 26.21 -41.91
CA LEU A 210 -9.04 26.64 -42.34
C LEU A 210 -8.03 25.59 -41.84
N PRO A 211 -7.45 24.76 -42.72
CA PRO A 211 -6.53 23.71 -42.31
C PRO A 211 -5.22 24.32 -41.79
N ILE A 212 -4.69 23.72 -40.71
CA ILE A 212 -3.37 24.05 -40.15
C ILE A 212 -2.40 22.98 -40.67
N ALA A 213 -2.03 23.07 -41.94
CA ALA A 213 -1.28 22.01 -42.65
C ALA A 213 0.11 21.72 -42.03
N GLU A 214 0.69 22.72 -41.35
CA GLU A 214 1.99 22.68 -40.72
C GLU A 214 1.94 22.06 -39.31
N ALA A 215 0.86 21.37 -38.95
CA ALA A 215 0.64 20.77 -37.63
C ALA A 215 1.84 19.93 -37.15
N LYS A 216 2.39 19.07 -38.01
CA LYS A 216 3.58 18.25 -37.68
C LYS A 216 4.82 19.11 -37.40
N ALA A 217 5.01 20.20 -38.13
CA ALA A 217 6.13 21.10 -37.91
C ALA A 217 5.97 21.86 -36.59
N ILE A 218 4.74 22.29 -36.27
CA ILE A 218 4.40 22.92 -34.98
C ILE A 218 4.71 21.96 -33.83
N ALA A 219 4.25 20.70 -33.90
CA ALA A 219 4.51 19.69 -32.89
C ALA A 219 6.01 19.39 -32.70
N LYS A 220 6.81 19.47 -33.77
CA LYS A 220 8.28 19.33 -33.65
C LYS A 220 8.95 20.53 -32.98
N ARG A 221 8.41 21.73 -33.16
CA ARG A 221 8.93 22.97 -32.54
C ARG A 221 8.45 23.12 -31.09
N VAL A 222 7.25 22.67 -30.80
CA VAL A 222 6.60 22.73 -29.49
C VAL A 222 6.21 21.30 -29.10
N PRO A 223 7.12 20.53 -28.48
CA PRO A 223 6.92 19.09 -28.24
C PRO A 223 5.71 18.75 -27.36
N THR A 224 5.20 19.72 -26.59
CA THR A 224 3.97 19.57 -25.79
C THR A 224 2.69 19.58 -26.63
N LEU A 225 2.76 19.97 -27.91
CA LEU A 225 1.67 19.88 -28.86
C LEU A 225 1.80 18.58 -29.65
N GLU A 226 0.65 17.98 -29.93
CA GLU A 226 0.58 16.79 -30.75
C GLU A 226 -0.14 17.10 -32.05
N THR A 227 -0.17 16.11 -32.94
CA THR A 227 -0.92 16.21 -34.18
C THR A 227 -2.08 15.23 -34.14
N THR A 228 -3.27 15.68 -34.53
CA THR A 228 -4.46 14.83 -34.64
C THR A 228 -5.14 15.03 -35.97
N GLU A 229 -5.72 13.95 -36.49
CA GLU A 229 -6.61 14.01 -37.64
C GLU A 229 -8.06 14.23 -37.18
N VAL A 230 -8.72 15.22 -37.74
CA VAL A 230 -10.15 15.48 -37.56
C VAL A 230 -10.86 14.89 -38.77
N LEU A 231 -11.54 13.77 -38.55
CA LEU A 231 -12.22 13.03 -39.62
C LEU A 231 -13.37 13.84 -40.25
N ARG A 232 -13.63 13.59 -41.53
CA ARG A 232 -14.84 14.07 -42.22
C ARG A 232 -16.09 13.77 -41.39
N GLY A 233 -16.89 14.80 -41.14
CA GLY A 233 -18.15 14.68 -40.40
C GLY A 233 -18.02 14.49 -38.88
N ALA A 234 -16.81 14.57 -38.31
CA ALA A 234 -16.61 14.40 -36.87
C ALA A 234 -17.44 15.38 -36.01
N LEU A 235 -17.76 16.56 -36.54
CA LEU A 235 -18.53 17.61 -35.87
C LEU A 235 -20.01 17.60 -36.27
N GLY A 236 -20.46 16.56 -36.98
CA GLY A 236 -21.84 16.36 -37.43
C GLY A 236 -22.29 17.30 -38.55
N GLY A 237 -23.60 17.33 -38.78
CA GLY A 237 -24.27 18.19 -39.76
C GLY A 237 -24.45 17.58 -41.16
N ASP A 238 -25.37 18.18 -41.91
CA ASP A 238 -25.57 17.95 -43.36
C ASP A 238 -25.42 19.31 -44.08
N PRO A 239 -24.41 19.50 -44.96
CA PRO A 239 -23.35 18.54 -45.32
C PRO A 239 -22.39 18.25 -44.15
N PRO A 240 -21.60 17.14 -44.21
CA PRO A 240 -20.71 16.74 -43.13
C PRO A 240 -19.64 17.79 -42.83
N ARG A 241 -19.32 17.97 -41.54
CA ARG A 241 -18.38 18.99 -41.04
C ARG A 241 -17.25 18.32 -40.23
N PRO A 242 -15.98 18.51 -40.61
CA PRO A 242 -15.50 19.10 -41.87
C PRO A 242 -15.90 18.25 -43.09
N ALA A 243 -15.83 18.85 -44.29
CA ALA A 243 -16.20 18.18 -45.54
C ALA A 243 -15.21 17.10 -45.98
N GLU A 244 -13.96 17.22 -45.53
CA GLU A 244 -12.84 16.31 -45.73
C GLU A 244 -12.07 16.20 -44.42
N SER A 245 -11.34 15.10 -44.22
CA SER A 245 -10.47 14.97 -43.06
C SER A 245 -9.34 16.00 -43.14
N LEU A 246 -9.00 16.60 -42.00
CA LEU A 246 -7.90 17.57 -41.92
C LEU A 246 -7.02 17.27 -40.71
N GLU A 247 -5.72 17.45 -40.91
CA GLU A 247 -4.72 17.33 -39.85
C GLU A 247 -4.53 18.68 -39.16
N THR A 248 -4.42 18.68 -37.83
CA THR A 248 -4.32 19.90 -37.03
C THR A 248 -3.55 19.67 -35.72
N PRO A 249 -2.94 20.71 -35.12
CA PRO A 249 -2.38 20.59 -33.78
C PRO A 249 -3.43 20.23 -32.75
N SER A 250 -3.05 19.44 -31.76
CA SER A 250 -3.86 19.11 -30.60
C SER A 250 -3.11 19.34 -29.30
N VAL A 251 -3.89 19.57 -28.24
CA VAL A 251 -3.40 19.70 -26.87
C VAL A 251 -3.99 18.55 -26.07
N ALA A 252 -3.14 17.80 -25.38
CA ALA A 252 -3.59 16.76 -24.47
C ALA A 252 -4.02 17.39 -23.14
N VAL A 253 -5.17 16.96 -22.61
CA VAL A 253 -5.56 17.21 -21.22
C VAL A 253 -5.21 15.97 -20.42
N LEU A 254 -4.39 16.16 -19.40
CA LEU A 254 -3.73 15.10 -18.66
C LEU A 254 -4.12 15.16 -17.18
N LEU A 255 -4.35 14.00 -16.58
CA LEU A 255 -4.25 13.86 -15.14
C LEU A 255 -2.77 13.68 -14.81
N VAL A 256 -2.21 14.61 -14.04
CA VAL A 256 -0.82 14.59 -13.61
C VAL A 256 -0.71 14.50 -12.11
N GLY A 257 0.37 13.91 -11.64
CA GLY A 257 0.74 13.85 -10.24
C GLY A 257 2.12 14.44 -9.98
N ARG A 258 2.39 14.71 -8.70
CA ARG A 258 3.74 15.03 -8.22
C ARG A 258 4.61 13.78 -8.23
N PRO A 259 5.93 13.91 -8.46
CA PRO A 259 6.85 12.76 -8.50
C PRO A 259 7.08 12.13 -7.12
N ILE A 260 6.66 12.80 -6.04
CA ILE A 260 6.74 12.30 -4.65
C ILE A 260 5.65 11.26 -4.33
N ILE A 261 4.62 11.14 -5.17
CA ILE A 261 3.59 10.11 -4.99
C ILE A 261 4.27 8.75 -5.16
N ALA A 262 3.97 7.82 -4.23
CA ALA A 262 4.54 6.48 -4.30
C ALA A 262 4.18 5.81 -5.63
N ALA A 263 5.15 5.15 -6.27
CA ALA A 263 4.94 4.46 -7.55
C ALA A 263 3.75 3.50 -7.50
N SER A 264 3.59 2.72 -6.42
CA SER A 264 2.44 1.83 -6.27
C SER A 264 1.10 2.56 -6.29
N VAL A 265 1.00 3.74 -5.68
CA VAL A 265 -0.24 4.53 -5.65
C VAL A 265 -0.55 5.13 -7.02
N ALA A 266 0.48 5.59 -7.74
CA ALA A 266 0.34 6.14 -9.08
C ALA A 266 -0.06 5.06 -10.10
N GLY A 267 0.57 3.89 -10.05
CA GLY A 267 0.23 2.74 -10.89
C GLY A 267 -1.19 2.25 -10.63
N GLU A 268 -1.56 2.08 -9.34
CA GLU A 268 -2.93 1.72 -8.94
C GLU A 268 -3.95 2.73 -9.46
N LEU A 269 -3.71 4.02 -9.28
CA LEU A 269 -4.60 5.06 -9.79
C LEU A 269 -4.77 5.00 -11.31
N THR A 270 -3.68 4.81 -12.06
CA THR A 270 -3.77 4.65 -13.52
C THR A 270 -4.58 3.41 -13.88
N ARG A 271 -4.33 2.26 -13.22
CA ARG A 271 -5.08 1.02 -13.43
C ARG A 271 -6.58 1.26 -13.20
N GLU A 272 -6.93 1.80 -12.05
CA GLU A 272 -8.33 2.03 -11.65
C GLU A 272 -9.08 2.93 -12.64
N LEU A 273 -8.45 4.02 -13.11
CA LEU A 273 -9.07 4.90 -14.10
C LEU A 273 -9.31 4.21 -15.44
N LEU A 274 -8.38 3.35 -15.88
CA LEU A 274 -8.46 2.69 -17.18
C LEU A 274 -9.35 1.44 -17.15
N VAL A 275 -9.31 0.66 -16.07
CA VAL A 275 -10.17 -0.52 -15.85
C VAL A 275 -11.64 -0.10 -15.73
N HIS A 276 -11.91 0.94 -14.94
CA HIS A 276 -13.28 1.43 -14.74
C HIS A 276 -13.74 2.42 -15.82
N ARG A 277 -12.98 2.58 -16.91
CA ARG A 277 -13.28 3.54 -17.99
C ARG A 277 -14.72 3.44 -18.49
N ALA A 278 -15.24 2.22 -18.70
CA ALA A 278 -16.62 2.02 -19.18
C ALA A 278 -17.67 2.44 -18.13
N ALA A 279 -17.45 2.13 -16.85
CA ALA A 279 -18.33 2.56 -15.77
C ALA A 279 -18.30 4.09 -15.60
N LEU A 280 -17.11 4.69 -15.72
CA LEU A 280 -16.93 6.14 -15.71
C LEU A 280 -17.63 6.79 -16.90
N ALA A 281 -17.58 6.19 -18.09
CA ALA A 281 -18.24 6.69 -19.28
C ALA A 281 -19.77 6.77 -19.17
N ALA A 282 -20.38 5.90 -18.36
CA ALA A 282 -21.81 5.96 -18.09
C ALA A 282 -22.21 7.21 -17.28
N LEU A 283 -21.31 7.72 -16.43
CA LEU A 283 -21.53 8.93 -15.61
C LEU A 283 -21.02 10.20 -16.30
N ALA A 284 -19.88 10.09 -16.97
CA ALA A 284 -19.18 11.16 -17.65
C ALA A 284 -18.64 10.65 -19.00
N PRO A 285 -19.36 10.90 -20.13
CA PRO A 285 -19.01 10.35 -21.44
C PRO A 285 -17.59 10.68 -21.93
N LEU A 286 -16.96 11.73 -21.38
CA LEU A 286 -15.57 12.09 -21.65
C LEU A 286 -14.58 10.96 -21.31
N ALA A 287 -14.93 10.07 -20.38
CA ALA A 287 -14.13 8.90 -20.03
C ALA A 287 -13.85 7.98 -21.23
N ASN A 288 -14.72 7.99 -22.25
CA ASN A 288 -14.53 7.22 -23.49
C ASN A 288 -13.30 7.67 -24.30
N TYR A 289 -12.62 8.74 -23.93
CA TYR A 289 -11.43 9.23 -24.60
C TYR A 289 -10.18 9.14 -23.72
N MET A 290 -10.29 8.52 -22.53
CA MET A 290 -9.14 8.27 -21.68
C MET A 290 -8.21 7.24 -22.29
N GLU A 291 -6.93 7.52 -22.24
CA GLU A 291 -5.86 6.72 -22.82
C GLU A 291 -4.68 6.64 -21.83
N ALA A 292 -3.92 5.56 -21.95
CA ALA A 292 -2.64 5.46 -21.25
C ALA A 292 -1.67 6.52 -21.82
N PRO A 293 -0.88 7.20 -20.97
CA PRO A 293 0.17 8.09 -21.45
C PRO A 293 1.29 7.29 -22.13
N SER A 294 2.09 7.97 -22.97
CA SER A 294 3.31 7.35 -23.54
C SER A 294 4.32 7.05 -22.42
N THR A 295 4.89 5.84 -22.47
CA THR A 295 6.00 5.39 -21.61
C THR A 295 7.38 5.66 -22.22
N ASP A 296 7.42 6.29 -23.40
CA ASP A 296 8.68 6.62 -24.08
C ASP A 296 9.50 7.62 -23.26
N LYS A 297 10.81 7.35 -23.12
CA LYS A 297 11.75 8.23 -22.39
C LYS A 297 11.87 9.62 -23.02
N ASP A 298 11.65 9.71 -24.33
CA ASP A 298 11.71 10.95 -25.11
C ASP A 298 10.34 11.66 -25.22
N SER A 299 9.32 11.17 -24.50
CA SER A 299 8.02 11.83 -24.44
C SER A 299 8.16 13.24 -23.85
N ALA A 300 7.56 14.23 -24.51
CA ALA A 300 7.55 15.61 -24.06
C ALA A 300 6.86 15.78 -22.69
N VAL A 301 5.93 14.87 -22.36
CA VAL A 301 5.32 14.78 -21.04
C VAL A 301 5.69 13.43 -20.43
N PRO A 302 6.63 13.41 -19.46
CA PRO A 302 7.07 12.16 -18.89
C PRO A 302 5.98 11.56 -18.00
N ALA A 303 5.73 10.26 -18.16
CA ALA A 303 4.84 9.51 -17.30
C ALA A 303 5.42 9.36 -15.88
N HIS A 304 4.55 9.11 -14.91
CA HIS A 304 4.95 8.76 -13.55
C HIS A 304 5.54 7.36 -13.51
N GLN A 305 6.57 7.11 -12.69
CA GLN A 305 7.25 5.80 -12.65
C GLN A 305 6.25 4.65 -12.43
N GLY A 306 5.38 4.75 -11.43
CA GLY A 306 4.33 3.76 -11.21
C GLY A 306 3.36 3.54 -12.37
N THR A 307 3.10 4.56 -13.18
CA THR A 307 2.28 4.43 -14.39
C THR A 307 3.03 3.68 -15.48
N ILE A 308 4.33 3.95 -15.63
CA ILE A 308 5.22 3.20 -16.53
C ILE A 308 5.24 1.73 -16.12
N ASP A 309 5.51 1.45 -14.83
CA ASP A 309 5.56 0.10 -14.28
C ASP A 309 4.25 -0.67 -14.56
N PHE A 310 3.09 -0.03 -14.39
CA PHE A 310 1.78 -0.63 -14.72
C PHE A 310 1.60 -0.90 -16.22
N ILE A 311 1.92 0.07 -17.09
CA ILE A 311 1.71 -0.04 -18.54
C ILE A 311 2.65 -1.08 -19.16
N ASP A 312 3.92 -1.08 -18.73
CA ASP A 312 4.95 -1.99 -19.23
C ASP A 312 4.81 -3.40 -18.61
N GLY A 313 4.00 -3.54 -17.55
CA GLY A 313 3.75 -4.81 -16.86
C GLY A 313 4.85 -5.20 -15.87
N ASP A 314 5.73 -4.27 -15.52
CA ASP A 314 6.85 -4.42 -14.59
C ASP A 314 6.44 -4.24 -13.11
N GLU A 315 5.19 -4.57 -12.77
CA GLU A 315 4.71 -4.46 -11.40
C GLU A 315 5.34 -5.52 -10.49
N HIS A 316 6.25 -5.07 -9.63
CA HIS A 316 6.81 -5.92 -8.57
C HIS A 316 5.69 -6.43 -7.66
N GLY A 317 5.43 -7.74 -7.74
CA GLY A 317 4.43 -8.41 -6.90
C GLY A 317 4.76 -8.31 -5.41
N PHE A 318 3.76 -8.58 -4.55
CA PHE A 318 3.90 -8.52 -3.08
C PHE A 318 5.16 -9.22 -2.56
N PHE A 319 5.43 -10.44 -3.04
CA PHE A 319 6.59 -11.21 -2.62
C PHE A 319 7.91 -10.57 -3.03
N ASP A 320 7.97 -9.95 -4.20
CA ASP A 320 9.17 -9.31 -4.72
C ASP A 320 9.50 -8.04 -3.91
N LYS A 321 8.47 -7.25 -3.60
CA LYS A 321 8.62 -5.99 -2.84
C LYS A 321 8.91 -6.19 -1.34
N TYR A 322 8.34 -7.23 -0.73
CA TYR A 322 8.43 -7.47 0.72
C TYR A 322 9.31 -8.66 1.10
N SER A 323 9.98 -9.28 0.14
CA SER A 323 10.90 -10.42 0.36
C SER A 323 11.83 -10.20 1.56
N ASP A 324 12.52 -9.05 1.58
CA ASP A 324 13.47 -8.70 2.64
C ASP A 324 12.83 -8.62 4.03
N PHE A 325 11.62 -8.05 4.12
CA PHE A 325 10.88 -7.96 5.37
C PHE A 325 10.34 -9.32 5.83
N LEU A 326 9.91 -10.17 4.89
CA LEU A 326 9.47 -11.54 5.18
C LEU A 326 10.64 -12.37 5.71
N TYR A 327 11.81 -12.30 5.08
CA TYR A 327 13.02 -12.97 5.57
C TYR A 327 13.46 -12.44 6.93
N LEU A 328 13.44 -11.12 7.13
CA LEU A 328 13.75 -10.50 8.42
C LEU A 328 12.77 -10.95 9.51
N GLY A 329 11.47 -11.01 9.19
CA GLY A 329 10.42 -11.50 10.09
C GLY A 329 10.60 -12.96 10.46
N ALA A 330 10.93 -13.83 9.48
CA ALA A 330 11.23 -15.24 9.73
C ALA A 330 12.47 -15.41 10.63
N MET A 331 13.52 -14.63 10.39
CA MET A 331 14.75 -14.64 11.19
C MET A 331 14.49 -14.20 12.63
N LEU A 332 13.72 -13.11 12.82
CA LEU A 332 13.35 -12.60 14.14
C LEU A 332 12.46 -13.59 14.89
N THR A 333 11.51 -14.24 14.20
CA THR A 333 10.65 -15.27 14.79
C THR A 333 11.47 -16.49 15.25
N SER A 334 12.49 -16.89 14.49
CA SER A 334 13.42 -17.97 14.90
C SER A 334 14.22 -17.60 16.15
N LEU A 335 14.71 -16.36 16.23
CA LEU A 335 15.45 -15.87 17.39
C LEU A 335 14.57 -15.83 18.65
N VAL A 336 13.35 -15.30 18.53
CA VAL A 336 12.37 -15.28 19.62
C VAL A 336 11.96 -16.70 20.02
N GLY A 337 11.72 -17.59 19.06
CA GLY A 337 11.42 -19.00 19.32
C GLY A 337 12.52 -19.70 20.10
N SER A 338 13.78 -19.44 19.74
CA SER A 338 14.96 -19.99 20.40
C SER A 338 15.13 -19.43 21.82
N ALA A 339 14.91 -18.13 22.03
CA ALA A 339 14.92 -17.53 23.37
C ALA A 339 13.81 -18.09 24.27
N ALA A 340 12.61 -18.28 23.74
CA ALA A 340 11.49 -18.89 24.46
C ALA A 340 11.78 -20.34 24.82
N ALA A 341 12.33 -21.13 23.88
CA ALA A 341 12.75 -22.51 24.12
C ALA A 341 13.86 -22.59 25.17
N ALA A 342 14.86 -21.71 25.11
CA ALA A 342 15.94 -21.63 26.09
C ALA A 342 15.41 -21.29 27.49
N LEU A 343 14.47 -20.36 27.60
CA LEU A 343 13.85 -20.00 28.88
C LEU A 343 13.01 -21.16 29.44
N ALA A 344 12.23 -21.84 28.59
CA ALA A 344 11.46 -23.02 28.98
C ALA A 344 12.37 -24.17 29.43
N SER A 345 13.51 -24.37 28.76
CA SER A 345 14.52 -25.37 29.11
C SER A 345 15.14 -25.07 30.48
N ARG A 346 15.57 -23.83 30.73
CA ARG A 346 16.13 -23.43 32.04
C ARG A 346 15.16 -23.68 33.19
N LEU A 347 13.86 -23.46 32.98
CA LEU A 347 12.85 -23.75 34.00
C LEU A 347 12.71 -25.25 34.27
N ARG A 348 12.81 -26.11 33.25
CA ARG A 348 12.76 -27.59 33.39
C ARG A 348 14.02 -28.21 34.01
N ILE A 349 15.21 -27.66 33.72
CA ILE A 349 16.46 -28.19 34.29
C ILE A 349 16.49 -28.03 35.83
N SER A 350 15.92 -26.94 36.36
CA SER A 350 15.85 -26.71 37.81
C SER A 350 15.01 -27.75 38.57
N THR A 351 13.99 -28.33 37.90
CA THR A 351 13.18 -29.41 38.48
C THR A 351 13.92 -30.74 38.45
N GLN A 352 14.71 -31.01 37.41
CA GLN A 352 15.42 -32.29 37.23
C GLN A 352 16.61 -32.45 38.19
N LEU A 353 17.43 -31.40 38.35
CA LEU A 353 18.61 -31.39 39.23
C LEU A 353 18.31 -31.55 40.74
N ARG A 354 17.05 -31.44 41.15
CA ARG A 354 16.63 -31.57 42.56
C ARG A 354 15.94 -32.92 42.83
N SER A 355 15.29 -33.50 41.81
CA SER A 355 14.90 -34.91 41.80
C SER A 355 16.11 -35.83 41.86
N GLU A 356 17.16 -35.53 41.08
CA GLU A 356 18.42 -36.28 41.11
C GLU A 356 19.07 -36.27 42.50
N ARG A 357 19.09 -35.11 43.19
CA ARG A 357 19.61 -34.99 44.56
C ARG A 357 18.81 -35.77 45.61
N LEU A 358 17.50 -35.91 45.44
CA LEU A 358 16.68 -36.76 46.31
C LEU A 358 17.00 -38.24 46.09
N ILE A 359 17.15 -38.66 44.82
CA ILE A 359 17.53 -40.03 44.48
C ILE A 359 18.94 -40.35 44.99
N GLU A 360 19.90 -39.44 44.81
CA GLU A 360 21.28 -39.57 45.31
C GLU A 360 21.32 -39.74 46.83
N ARG A 361 20.60 -38.90 47.59
CA ARG A 361 20.49 -39.06 49.06
C ARG A 361 19.88 -40.40 49.47
N LEU A 362 18.84 -40.87 48.79
CA LEU A 362 18.23 -42.18 49.08
C LEU A 362 19.19 -43.33 48.75
N LEU A 363 20.01 -43.20 47.69
CA LEU A 363 21.02 -44.18 47.30
C LEU A 363 22.25 -44.17 48.21
N GLU A 364 22.56 -43.06 48.89
CA GLU A 364 23.62 -42.98 49.90
C GLU A 364 23.24 -43.66 51.23
N ILE A 365 21.97 -43.54 51.63
CA ILE A 365 21.45 -44.18 52.86
C ILE A 365 21.47 -45.72 52.75
N LEU A 366 21.25 -46.26 51.56
CA LEU A 366 21.18 -47.71 51.33
C LEU A 366 22.46 -48.50 51.70
N PRO A 367 23.68 -48.14 51.23
CA PRO A 367 24.92 -48.79 51.64
C PRO A 367 25.30 -48.46 53.09
N ALA A 368 25.02 -47.25 53.57
CA ALA A 368 25.31 -46.83 54.95
C ALA A 368 24.51 -47.65 55.97
N ALA A 369 23.22 -47.89 55.70
CA ALA A 369 22.36 -48.72 56.54
C ALA A 369 22.83 -50.18 56.60
N ARG A 370 23.36 -50.74 55.51
CA ARG A 370 23.88 -52.12 55.48
C ARG A 370 25.18 -52.29 56.26
N ALA A 371 26.00 -51.24 56.34
CA ALA A 371 27.29 -51.26 57.03
C ALA A 371 27.19 -50.87 58.52
N ALA A 372 26.02 -50.47 59.01
CA ALA A 372 25.85 -49.94 60.36
C ALA A 372 26.30 -50.94 61.46
N PRO A 373 27.15 -50.53 62.41
CA PRO A 373 27.71 -51.38 63.47
C PRO A 373 26.80 -51.54 64.69
N ASN A 374 25.84 -50.65 64.93
CA ASN A 374 24.99 -50.69 66.11
C ASN A 374 23.54 -50.23 65.82
N ALA A 375 22.62 -50.55 66.74
CA ALA A 375 21.20 -50.24 66.58
C ALA A 375 20.87 -48.74 66.64
N ALA A 376 21.68 -47.95 67.36
CA ALA A 376 21.47 -46.50 67.48
C ALA A 376 21.73 -45.77 66.15
N GLU A 377 22.75 -46.20 65.40
CA GLU A 377 23.08 -45.64 64.10
C GLU A 377 22.02 -45.99 63.03
N LEU A 378 21.36 -47.14 63.15
CA LEU A 378 20.19 -47.49 62.32
C LEU A 378 18.99 -46.58 62.61
N ASP A 379 18.76 -46.21 63.88
CA ASP A 379 17.71 -45.26 64.25
C ASP A 379 18.00 -43.84 63.70
N ASP A 380 19.28 -43.49 63.55
CA ASP A 380 19.70 -42.23 62.94
C ASP A 380 19.41 -42.22 61.43
N TYR A 381 19.74 -43.30 60.71
CA TYR A 381 19.43 -43.43 59.28
C TYR A 381 17.92 -43.52 59.00
N GLU A 382 17.13 -44.14 59.88
CA GLU A 382 15.67 -44.17 59.75
C GLU A 382 15.06 -42.77 59.92
N ARG A 383 15.57 -41.98 60.87
CA ARG A 383 15.17 -40.57 61.03
C ARG A 383 15.57 -39.70 59.84
N GLU A 384 16.76 -39.93 59.28
CA GLU A 384 17.22 -39.22 58.08
C GLU A 384 16.36 -39.55 56.86
N LEU A 385 15.97 -40.82 56.70
CA LEU A 385 15.06 -41.27 55.65
C LEU A 385 13.67 -40.63 55.80
N ASP A 386 13.10 -40.63 57.00
CA ASP A 386 11.78 -40.03 57.24
C ASP A 386 11.82 -38.50 57.04
N GLN A 387 12.90 -37.83 57.43
CA GLN A 387 13.08 -36.41 57.15
C GLN A 387 13.15 -36.12 55.64
N ALA A 388 13.83 -36.97 54.87
CA ALA A 388 13.87 -36.86 53.41
C ALA A 388 12.48 -37.03 52.77
N ILE A 389 11.62 -37.90 53.31
CA ILE A 389 10.22 -38.05 52.87
C ILE A 389 9.39 -36.82 53.22
N VAL A 390 9.53 -36.29 54.43
CA VAL A 390 8.79 -35.10 54.88
C VAL A 390 9.16 -33.89 54.01
N ASP A 391 10.45 -33.69 53.77
CA ASP A 391 10.95 -32.63 52.88
C ASP A 391 10.43 -32.81 51.44
N ALA A 392 10.31 -34.05 50.97
CA ALA A 392 9.75 -34.37 49.66
C ALA A 392 8.22 -34.16 49.58
N MET A 393 7.47 -34.46 50.64
CA MET A 393 6.01 -34.29 50.68
C MET A 393 5.58 -32.84 50.91
N ALA A 394 6.40 -32.04 51.60
CA ALA A 394 6.14 -30.62 51.82
C ALA A 394 6.27 -29.77 50.54
N ASP A 395 6.97 -30.27 49.51
CA ASP A 395 7.14 -29.56 48.25
C ASP A 395 5.97 -29.80 47.28
N VAL A 396 5.18 -28.75 47.06
CA VAL A 396 4.05 -28.72 46.11
C VAL A 396 4.46 -29.05 44.67
N ARG A 397 5.76 -28.97 44.33
CA ARG A 397 6.28 -29.23 42.97
C ARG A 397 6.67 -30.69 42.73
N LEU A 398 6.97 -31.46 43.78
CA LEU A 398 7.23 -32.91 43.68
C LEU A 398 5.95 -33.69 43.34
N ARG A 399 4.77 -33.14 43.68
CA ARG A 399 3.46 -33.63 43.20
C ARG A 399 3.28 -33.63 41.67
N LYS A 400 4.15 -32.95 40.92
CA LYS A 400 4.09 -32.88 39.45
C LYS A 400 5.14 -33.74 38.74
N MET A 401 5.83 -34.61 39.46
CA MET A 401 6.78 -35.57 38.88
C MET A 401 6.08 -36.46 37.85
N ALA A 402 6.85 -36.89 36.85
CA ALA A 402 6.35 -37.89 35.90
C ALA A 402 6.10 -39.22 36.64
N PRO A 403 5.11 -40.03 36.23
CA PRO A 403 4.82 -41.32 36.87
C PRO A 403 6.04 -42.26 36.98
N SER A 404 6.95 -42.20 36.00
CA SER A 404 8.20 -42.95 35.99
C SER A 404 9.19 -42.51 37.08
N GLU A 405 9.29 -41.21 37.35
CA GLU A 405 10.17 -40.65 38.39
C GLU A 405 9.65 -41.01 39.78
N LEU A 406 8.33 -40.94 39.98
CA LEU A 406 7.69 -41.36 41.24
C LEU A 406 7.94 -42.85 41.53
N HIS A 407 7.89 -43.71 40.51
CA HIS A 407 8.14 -45.14 40.65
C HIS A 407 9.60 -45.45 41.07
N MET A 408 10.57 -44.72 40.53
CA MET A 408 11.98 -44.87 40.90
C MET A 408 12.24 -44.44 42.35
N VAL A 409 11.63 -43.33 42.78
CA VAL A 409 11.73 -42.85 44.17
C VAL A 409 11.07 -43.84 45.14
N SER A 410 9.90 -44.38 44.82
CA SER A 410 9.25 -45.40 45.67
C SER A 410 10.09 -46.67 45.78
N LEU A 411 10.69 -47.12 44.67
CA LEU A 411 11.55 -48.30 44.67
C LEU A 411 12.80 -48.09 45.55
N ALA A 412 13.44 -46.93 45.45
CA ALA A 412 14.60 -46.59 46.29
C ALA A 412 14.24 -46.55 47.79
N LEU A 413 13.07 -45.98 48.11
CA LEU A 413 12.55 -45.94 49.48
C LEU A 413 12.33 -47.35 50.06
N ASP A 414 11.65 -48.21 49.29
CA ASP A 414 11.34 -49.57 49.70
C ASP A 414 12.63 -50.38 49.93
N GLN A 415 13.62 -50.23 49.06
CA GLN A 415 14.93 -50.88 49.22
C GLN A 415 15.69 -50.38 50.46
N ALA A 416 15.65 -49.08 50.75
CA ALA A 416 16.29 -48.51 51.94
C ALA A 416 15.64 -49.03 53.23
N ARG A 417 14.30 -49.08 53.30
CA ARG A 417 13.57 -49.63 54.45
C ARG A 417 13.86 -51.12 54.66
N LEU A 418 13.87 -51.89 53.58
CA LEU A 418 14.22 -53.31 53.64
C LEU A 418 15.64 -53.53 54.17
N ALA A 419 16.61 -52.75 53.71
CA ALA A 419 17.99 -52.83 54.18
C ALA A 419 18.14 -52.52 55.67
N ILE A 420 17.46 -51.48 56.17
CA ILE A 420 17.44 -51.13 57.61
C ILE A 420 16.83 -52.28 58.43
N GLN A 421 15.69 -52.83 57.99
CA GLN A 421 15.02 -53.92 58.69
C GLN A 421 15.85 -55.21 58.73
N GLU A 422 16.48 -55.57 57.61
CA GLU A 422 17.35 -56.74 57.50
C GLU A 422 18.57 -56.62 58.43
N ARG A 423 19.22 -55.45 58.45
CA ARG A 423 20.37 -55.19 59.33
C ARG A 423 19.97 -55.19 60.81
N ARG A 424 18.80 -54.62 61.15
CA ARG A 424 18.27 -54.61 62.51
C ARG A 424 17.97 -56.03 63.02
N ARG A 425 17.47 -56.93 62.15
CA ARG A 425 17.30 -58.36 62.47
C ARG A 425 18.64 -59.04 62.72
N ALA A 426 19.62 -58.85 61.83
CA ALA A 426 20.95 -59.43 61.99
C ALA A 426 21.63 -59.02 63.30
N LEU A 427 21.58 -57.72 63.66
CA LEU A 427 22.12 -57.22 64.94
C LEU A 427 21.33 -57.69 66.17
N GLY A 428 20.03 -57.96 66.01
CA GLY A 428 19.19 -58.57 67.04
C GLY A 428 19.57 -60.03 67.33
N GLU A 429 19.87 -60.80 66.29
CA GLU A 429 20.34 -62.19 66.39
C GLU A 429 21.73 -62.26 67.05
N THR A 430 22.65 -61.35 66.71
CA THR A 430 23.99 -61.30 67.34
C THR A 430 23.93 -60.96 68.83
N ARG A 431 22.92 -60.18 69.26
CA ARG A 431 22.71 -59.84 70.67
C ARG A 431 22.05 -60.97 71.47
N GLY A 432 21.31 -61.86 70.79
CA GLY A 432 20.77 -63.09 71.38
C GLY A 432 21.85 -64.13 71.68
N GLU A 433 22.85 -64.25 70.81
CA GLU A 433 23.92 -65.26 70.93
C GLU A 433 24.94 -64.95 72.05
N VAL A 434 25.10 -63.67 72.44
CA VAL A 434 26.01 -63.27 73.53
C VAL A 434 25.41 -63.52 74.93
N ALA A 435 24.10 -63.72 75.06
CA ALA A 435 23.43 -63.95 76.34
C ALA A 435 23.51 -65.41 76.83
N GLU A 436 23.95 -66.37 75.99
CA GLU A 436 23.86 -67.81 76.29
C GLU A 436 25.19 -68.46 76.73
N VAL A 437 26.27 -67.70 76.94
CA VAL A 437 27.57 -68.26 77.37
C VAL A 437 28.13 -67.55 78.61
N THR A 438 27.88 -68.12 79.79
CA THR A 438 28.70 -67.88 81.01
C THR A 438 28.89 -69.22 81.75
N PRO A 439 30.14 -69.70 81.99
CA PRO A 439 30.39 -70.98 82.63
C PRO A 439 30.50 -70.84 84.15
N LEU A 440 29.88 -71.77 84.91
CA LEU A 440 30.09 -71.90 86.36
C LEU A 440 31.13 -73.00 86.65
N ARG A 441 32.28 -72.63 87.23
CA ARG A 441 33.10 -73.59 87.99
C ARG A 441 33.83 -72.97 89.19
N SER A 442 33.49 -73.55 90.35
CA SER A 442 34.26 -73.76 91.59
C SER A 442 34.69 -72.57 92.46
N LEU A 443 34.21 -72.57 93.70
CA LEU A 443 34.97 -72.13 94.88
C LEU A 443 34.98 -73.23 95.95
N ARG A 444 36.14 -73.36 96.58
CA ARG A 444 36.58 -74.41 97.51
C ARG A 444 37.01 -73.69 98.79
N GLU A 445 36.41 -74.02 99.94
CA GLU A 445 36.88 -73.71 101.30
C GLU A 445 36.62 -74.99 102.11
N VAL A 446 37.59 -75.82 102.52
CA VAL A 446 38.65 -75.73 103.54
C VAL A 446 38.15 -75.68 105.00
N ARG A 447 38.14 -76.89 105.59
CA ARG A 447 38.55 -77.34 106.96
C ARG A 447 37.65 -77.12 108.20
N ALA A 448 37.29 -78.29 108.76
CA ALA A 448 37.70 -78.87 110.06
C ALA A 448 36.84 -78.66 111.34
N GLY A 449 36.67 -79.79 112.05
CA GLY A 449 36.02 -80.04 113.35
C GLY A 449 34.94 -81.10 113.20
N GLU A 450 34.94 -82.30 113.79
CA GLU A 450 35.75 -83.04 114.77
C GLU A 450 35.71 -84.53 114.40
#